data_AF-Q58HZ9-F1
#
_entry.id   AF-Q58HZ9-F1
#
_cell.length_a   1.000
_cell.length_b   1.000
_cell.length_c   1.000
_cell.angle_alpha   90.00
_cell.angle_beta   90.00
_cell.angle_gamma   90.00
#
_symmetry.space_group_name_H-M   'P 1'
#
loop_
_entity.id
_entity.type
_entity.pdbx_description
1 polymer ?
#
loop_
_entity_poly.entity_id
_entity_poly.type
_entity_poly.pdbx_seq_one_letter_code
_entity_poly.pdbx_strand_id
1 'polypeptide(L)'
;MLRKHLQEIPSSGSNVSTGFSWDWDSSKTSELLSGMGVSVLRKDKLGNENTPQEPLLPACTPHKRLKVKEKEFVIVRRPRLLREAEPGVSWDELPDELLLAIFAYLPLNDLLKVSMICKRWHRLSFDESLWQTLDLTCRSLLPGVIGQLLPAGVTAFRCPRSCIGNPLFKTMKPLRVQHMDLSNCTVSVADLQSILCRCERLENLSLEGLVLSDDIIKSIAKNPSLIRLNLCGCSGFSAEALELMLSKCSMLEELNLSWCDFTATHVKTAVSHITSKVTQLNLSGYRQNLQMSDVKTLVERCPLLVHLDLSDSVMLKPECFQYFHQLIYLQHLCLSRCYQISPAALVELGEIPTLKTLQVFGIVTDSSLQLLKETLPDMKINCSHFTTIARPTVGNKKNHEIWGIKCRLSLRSLSG
;
A
#
# COMPACT_ATOMS: atom_id res chain seq x y z
N MET A 1 17.12 -50.97 -1.03
CA MET A 1 16.40 -51.85 -1.98
C MET A 1 15.24 -52.47 -1.19
N LEU A 2 13.96 -52.41 -1.54
CA LEU A 2 13.26 -52.44 -2.82
C LEU A 2 12.04 -51.48 -2.80
N ARG A 3 11.76 -50.86 -3.96
CA ARG A 3 10.47 -50.24 -4.32
C ARG A 3 9.48 -51.32 -4.76
N LYS A 4 8.18 -51.13 -4.50
CA LYS A 4 7.10 -51.58 -5.40
C LYS A 4 5.97 -50.55 -5.44
N HIS A 5 5.50 -50.27 -6.66
CA HIS A 5 4.48 -49.31 -7.06
C HIS A 5 3.09 -49.97 -7.21
N LEU A 6 2.06 -49.21 -6.80
CA LEU A 6 0.72 -48.93 -7.38
C LEU A 6 -0.17 -50.01 -8.06
N GLN A 7 -1.43 -50.08 -7.58
CA GLN A 7 -2.75 -50.06 -8.30
C GLN A 7 -3.88 -50.37 -7.28
N GLU A 8 -5.15 -49.96 -7.34
CA GLU A 8 -5.94 -48.81 -7.81
C GLU A 8 -7.34 -48.96 -7.15
N ILE A 9 -7.84 -47.88 -6.52
CA ILE A 9 -9.19 -47.36 -6.20
C ILE A 9 -10.46 -48.29 -6.24
N PRO A 10 -11.42 -48.11 -5.30
CA PRO A 10 -12.69 -47.47 -5.69
C PRO A 10 -13.14 -46.29 -4.79
N SER A 11 -13.86 -45.39 -5.45
CA SER A 11 -14.44 -44.12 -5.06
C SER A 11 -15.59 -44.18 -4.04
N SER A 12 -15.63 -43.23 -3.10
CA SER A 12 -16.81 -42.39 -2.76
C SER A 12 -16.54 -41.54 -1.50
N GLY A 13 -16.99 -40.27 -1.50
CA GLY A 13 -17.19 -39.49 -0.27
C GLY A 13 -16.54 -38.12 -0.17
N SER A 14 -17.10 -37.14 -0.91
CA SER A 14 -17.16 -35.70 -0.59
C SER A 14 -15.88 -34.92 -0.23
N ASN A 15 -15.34 -34.22 -1.24
CA ASN A 15 -14.50 -33.04 -1.08
C ASN A 15 -15.33 -31.85 -0.59
N VAL A 16 -14.94 -31.20 0.51
CA VAL A 16 -15.25 -29.79 0.77
C VAL A 16 -13.94 -29.02 0.70
N SER A 17 -13.56 -28.63 -0.52
CA SER A 17 -12.56 -27.61 -0.76
C SER A 17 -13.22 -26.24 -0.62
N THR A 18 -12.96 -25.53 0.47
CA THR A 18 -13.31 -24.12 0.62
C THR A 18 -12.39 -23.26 -0.26
N GLY A 19 -12.65 -23.27 -1.57
CA GLY A 19 -12.13 -22.28 -2.50
C GLY A 19 -12.99 -21.03 -2.42
N PHE A 20 -12.51 -19.99 -1.72
CA PHE A 20 -13.10 -18.66 -1.81
C PHE A 20 -12.62 -18.01 -3.12
N SER A 21 -13.38 -18.21 -4.21
CA SER A 21 -13.27 -17.37 -5.41
C SER A 21 -14.00 -16.06 -5.14
N TRP A 22 -13.28 -14.94 -5.10
CA TRP A 22 -13.91 -13.63 -5.20
C TRP A 22 -14.17 -13.34 -6.68
N ASP A 23 -15.31 -13.81 -7.19
CA ASP A 23 -15.85 -13.33 -8.46
C ASP A 23 -16.25 -11.86 -8.28
N TRP A 24 -15.37 -10.93 -8.66
CA TRP A 24 -15.66 -9.51 -8.70
C TRP A 24 -15.82 -9.01 -10.14
N ASP A 25 -16.93 -8.33 -10.37
CA ASP A 25 -17.42 -7.93 -11.68
C ASP A 25 -16.58 -6.79 -12.30
N SER A 26 -15.99 -7.07 -13.47
CA SER A 26 -15.26 -6.11 -14.31
C SER A 26 -16.13 -4.97 -14.86
N SER A 27 -17.46 -5.11 -14.81
CA SER A 27 -18.41 -4.07 -15.22
C SER A 27 -18.26 -2.79 -14.39
N LYS A 28 -18.01 -2.90 -13.08
CA LYS A 28 -17.94 -1.76 -12.15
C LYS A 28 -16.74 -0.84 -12.37
N THR A 29 -15.63 -1.37 -12.88
CA THR A 29 -14.46 -0.55 -13.26
C THR A 29 -14.60 0.04 -14.66
N SER A 30 -15.32 -0.65 -15.55
CA SER A 30 -15.76 -0.08 -16.83
C SER A 30 -16.72 1.10 -16.62
N GLU A 31 -17.61 1.04 -15.62
CA GLU A 31 -18.48 2.16 -15.20
C GLU A 31 -17.68 3.34 -14.63
N LEU A 32 -16.61 3.07 -13.87
CA LEU A 32 -15.73 4.13 -13.39
C LEU A 32 -15.02 4.84 -14.53
N LEU A 33 -14.49 4.10 -15.50
CA LEU A 33 -13.84 4.68 -16.67
C LEU A 33 -14.82 5.42 -17.59
N SER A 34 -16.06 4.95 -17.73
CA SER A 34 -17.09 5.64 -18.51
C SER A 34 -17.50 6.96 -17.89
N GLY A 35 -17.60 7.04 -16.55
CA GLY A 35 -17.77 8.30 -15.79
C GLY A 35 -16.53 9.22 -15.82
N MET A 36 -15.38 8.69 -16.21
CA MET A 36 -14.11 9.42 -16.28
C MET A 36 -13.75 9.87 -17.71
N GLY A 37 -14.64 9.63 -18.69
CA GLY A 37 -14.44 10.00 -20.09
C GLY A 37 -13.34 9.20 -20.81
N VAL A 38 -12.97 8.02 -20.29
CA VAL A 38 -11.90 7.18 -20.84
C VAL A 38 -12.51 6.04 -21.67
N SER A 39 -12.25 6.02 -22.97
CA SER A 39 -12.64 4.91 -23.85
C SER A 39 -11.71 3.71 -23.66
N VAL A 40 -12.26 2.53 -23.33
CA VAL A 40 -11.52 1.27 -23.29
C VAL A 40 -11.04 0.92 -24.70
N LEU A 41 -9.72 0.90 -24.93
CA LEU A 41 -9.15 0.26 -26.12
C LEU A 41 -9.38 -1.25 -25.99
N ARG A 42 -10.43 -1.76 -26.67
CA ARG A 42 -10.62 -3.20 -26.83
C ARG A 42 -9.45 -3.74 -27.64
N LYS A 43 -8.66 -4.62 -27.05
CA LYS A 43 -7.63 -5.39 -27.74
C LYS A 43 -8.35 -6.48 -28.54
N ASP A 44 -8.40 -6.35 -29.86
CA ASP A 44 -8.97 -7.37 -30.73
C ASP A 44 -8.24 -8.70 -30.53
N LYS A 45 -9.02 -9.77 -30.33
CA LYS A 45 -8.53 -11.15 -30.32
C LYS A 45 -8.14 -11.53 -31.74
N LEU A 46 -6.86 -11.78 -32.00
CA LEU A 46 -6.41 -12.48 -33.19
C LEU A 46 -6.08 -13.94 -32.80
N GLY A 47 -6.78 -14.89 -33.41
CA GLY A 47 -6.47 -16.32 -33.35
C GLY A 47 -5.62 -16.75 -34.54
N ASN A 48 -4.68 -17.65 -34.29
CA ASN A 48 -3.96 -18.52 -35.25
C ASN A 48 -4.96 -19.34 -36.12
N GLU A 49 -4.69 -19.89 -37.31
CA GLU A 49 -3.48 -20.24 -38.08
C GLU A 49 -3.89 -20.71 -39.50
N ASN A 50 -2.91 -20.82 -40.41
CA ASN A 50 -2.78 -21.72 -41.58
C ASN A 50 -2.95 -21.19 -43.03
N THR A 51 -1.82 -21.32 -43.75
CA THR A 51 -1.51 -21.14 -45.18
C THR A 51 -1.85 -22.40 -46.03
N PRO A 52 -1.87 -22.32 -47.38
CA PRO A 52 -0.72 -22.86 -48.15
C PRO A 52 -0.33 -22.15 -49.50
N GLN A 53 0.99 -22.15 -49.75
CA GLN A 53 1.81 -22.35 -50.99
C GLN A 53 1.61 -21.54 -52.32
N GLU A 54 2.52 -20.55 -52.54
CA GLU A 54 3.47 -20.25 -53.68
C GLU A 54 3.23 -20.60 -55.18
N PRO A 55 4.00 -20.06 -56.18
CA PRO A 55 4.87 -18.85 -56.27
C PRO A 55 4.76 -18.07 -57.63
N LEU A 56 5.49 -16.93 -57.78
CA LEU A 56 6.28 -16.45 -58.96
C LEU A 56 6.48 -14.90 -58.96
N LEU A 57 7.75 -14.46 -59.07
CA LEU A 57 8.25 -13.08 -59.33
C LEU A 57 8.55 -12.89 -60.85
N PRO A 58 9.06 -11.74 -61.40
CA PRO A 58 9.19 -10.33 -60.95
C PRO A 58 8.80 -9.25 -62.02
N ALA A 59 8.91 -7.95 -61.67
CA ALA A 59 9.41 -6.80 -62.48
C ALA A 59 8.54 -5.52 -62.63
N CYS A 60 9.17 -4.39 -62.23
CA CYS A 60 8.98 -2.95 -62.51
C CYS A 60 7.98 -2.45 -63.58
N THR A 61 7.21 -1.39 -63.25
CA THR A 61 7.36 0.01 -63.75
C THR A 61 6.29 0.97 -63.18
N PRO A 62 6.53 2.31 -63.13
CA PRO A 62 5.70 3.27 -62.40
C PRO A 62 4.67 3.97 -63.30
N HIS A 63 3.40 4.01 -62.88
CA HIS A 63 2.38 4.79 -63.60
C HIS A 63 1.58 5.73 -62.68
N LYS A 64 1.89 7.02 -62.86
CA LYS A 64 1.02 8.22 -62.85
C LYS A 64 0.03 8.40 -61.70
N ARG A 65 0.39 9.31 -60.77
CA ARG A 65 -0.54 10.03 -59.89
C ARG A 65 -1.56 10.81 -60.71
N LEU A 66 -2.83 10.42 -60.63
CA LEU A 66 -3.96 11.28 -60.99
C LEU A 66 -4.27 12.20 -59.80
N LYS A 67 -4.12 13.51 -60.02
CA LYS A 67 -4.54 14.57 -59.09
C LYS A 67 -6.07 14.51 -58.94
N VAL A 68 -6.55 14.11 -57.77
CA VAL A 68 -7.96 14.31 -57.38
C VAL A 68 -8.08 15.72 -56.80
N LYS A 69 -9.00 16.51 -57.38
CA LYS A 69 -9.34 17.88 -56.98
C LYS A 69 -9.71 17.95 -55.50
N GLU A 70 -9.11 18.89 -54.78
CA GLU A 70 -9.53 19.33 -53.46
C GLU A 70 -11.00 19.76 -53.52
N LYS A 71 -11.85 19.09 -52.77
CA LYS A 71 -13.14 19.64 -52.36
C LYS A 71 -12.89 20.43 -51.08
N GLU A 72 -13.15 21.73 -51.12
CA GLU A 72 -13.28 22.57 -49.92
C GLU A 72 -14.23 21.89 -48.93
N PHE A 73 -13.69 21.40 -47.82
CA PHE A 73 -14.49 21.02 -46.67
C PHE A 73 -14.86 22.31 -45.92
N VAL A 74 -16.03 22.87 -46.22
CA VAL A 74 -16.61 23.92 -45.38
C VAL A 74 -17.02 23.28 -44.05
N ILE A 75 -16.32 23.63 -42.97
CA ILE A 75 -16.76 23.32 -41.61
C ILE A 75 -17.99 24.18 -41.33
N VAL A 76 -19.18 23.62 -41.60
CA VAL A 76 -20.43 24.22 -41.13
C VAL A 76 -20.48 24.03 -39.63
N ARG A 77 -20.15 25.08 -38.86
CA ARG A 77 -20.52 25.14 -37.45
C ARG A 77 -22.04 25.10 -37.41
N ARG A 78 -22.63 24.00 -36.91
CA ARG A 78 -24.05 23.99 -36.52
C ARG A 78 -24.27 25.22 -35.63
N PRO A 79 -25.15 26.16 -35.99
CA PRO A 79 -25.58 27.18 -35.06
C PRO A 79 -26.08 26.43 -33.82
N ARG A 80 -25.58 26.78 -32.64
CA ARG A 80 -26.27 26.39 -31.42
C ARG A 80 -27.68 26.94 -31.60
N LEU A 81 -28.66 26.06 -31.77
CA LEU A 81 -30.05 26.44 -31.57
C LEU A 81 -30.06 27.11 -30.20
N LEU A 82 -30.28 28.42 -30.19
CA LEU A 82 -30.71 29.15 -29.00
C LEU A 82 -32.01 28.46 -28.63
N ARG A 83 -31.88 27.47 -27.74
CA ARG A 83 -33.02 26.81 -27.12
C ARG A 83 -33.78 27.95 -26.47
N GLU A 84 -34.96 28.27 -26.98
CA GLU A 84 -35.86 29.21 -26.35
C GLU A 84 -35.94 28.81 -24.88
N ALA A 85 -35.52 29.73 -24.01
CA ALA A 85 -35.50 29.49 -22.58
C ALA A 85 -36.94 29.35 -22.13
N GLU A 86 -37.41 28.10 -21.98
CA GLU A 86 -38.52 27.79 -21.11
C GLU A 86 -38.32 28.55 -19.79
N PRO A 87 -39.36 29.15 -19.17
CA PRO A 87 -39.25 29.92 -17.93
C PRO A 87 -38.97 29.00 -16.72
N GLY A 88 -37.82 28.33 -16.76
CA GLY A 88 -37.30 27.43 -15.76
C GLY A 88 -36.05 28.00 -15.10
N VAL A 89 -35.81 27.61 -13.86
CA VAL A 89 -34.60 28.00 -13.11
C VAL A 89 -33.37 27.40 -13.79
N SER A 90 -32.42 28.26 -14.17
CA SER A 90 -31.17 27.83 -14.80
C SER A 90 -30.11 27.51 -13.75
N TRP A 91 -29.71 26.23 -13.67
CA TRP A 91 -28.59 25.80 -12.83
C TRP A 91 -27.23 26.29 -13.35
N ASP A 92 -27.16 26.76 -14.60
CA ASP A 92 -25.93 27.31 -15.18
C ASP A 92 -25.56 28.67 -14.59
N GLU A 93 -26.50 29.36 -13.93
CA GLU A 93 -26.25 30.64 -13.25
C GLU A 93 -25.69 30.46 -11.84
N LEU A 94 -25.78 29.25 -11.27
CA LEU A 94 -25.29 28.97 -9.93
C LEU A 94 -23.77 29.15 -9.86
N PRO A 95 -23.18 29.89 -8.90
CA PRO A 95 -21.73 30.02 -8.73
C PRO A 95 -21.00 28.68 -8.56
N ASP A 96 -19.72 28.65 -8.94
CA ASP A 96 -18.89 27.43 -8.87
C ASP A 96 -18.78 26.91 -7.44
N GLU A 97 -18.69 27.79 -6.45
CA GLU A 97 -18.56 27.46 -5.03
C GLU A 97 -19.78 26.72 -4.51
N LEU A 98 -20.98 27.10 -4.97
CA LEU A 98 -22.22 26.43 -4.60
C LEU A 98 -22.37 25.07 -5.29
N LEU A 99 -21.93 24.95 -6.54
CA LEU A 99 -21.84 23.64 -7.22
C LEU A 99 -20.85 22.71 -6.52
N LEU A 100 -19.69 23.21 -6.10
CA LEU A 100 -18.72 22.44 -5.32
C LEU A 100 -19.29 22.03 -3.96
N ALA A 101 -20.02 22.92 -3.28
CA ALA A 101 -20.70 22.59 -2.04
C ALA A 101 -21.74 21.48 -2.25
N ILE A 102 -22.49 21.48 -3.36
CA ILE A 102 -23.40 20.40 -3.73
C ILE A 102 -22.62 19.10 -4.01
N PHE A 103 -21.54 19.17 -4.80
CA PHE A 103 -20.74 18.00 -5.17
C PHE A 103 -20.02 17.38 -3.96
N ALA A 104 -19.74 18.14 -2.91
CA ALA A 104 -19.16 17.65 -1.67
C ALA A 104 -20.05 16.61 -0.96
N TYR A 105 -21.38 16.66 -1.17
CA TYR A 105 -22.33 15.67 -0.65
C TYR A 105 -22.41 14.40 -1.50
N LEU A 106 -21.86 14.40 -2.72
CA LEU A 106 -21.96 13.25 -3.61
C LEU A 106 -20.91 12.18 -3.26
N PRO A 107 -21.32 10.88 -3.21
CA PRO A 107 -20.38 9.78 -3.13
C PRO A 107 -19.58 9.67 -4.43
N LEU A 108 -18.48 8.91 -4.40
CA LEU A 108 -17.54 8.78 -5.53
C LEU A 108 -18.23 8.40 -6.85
N ASN A 109 -19.15 7.42 -6.81
CA ASN A 109 -19.85 6.99 -8.01
C ASN A 109 -20.70 8.10 -8.64
N ASP A 110 -21.40 8.88 -7.81
CA ASP A 110 -22.26 9.95 -8.32
C ASP A 110 -21.45 11.18 -8.72
N LEU A 111 -20.34 11.45 -8.03
CA LEU A 111 -19.38 12.47 -8.43
C LEU A 111 -18.81 12.19 -9.83
N LEU A 112 -18.56 10.92 -10.15
CA LEU A 112 -18.12 10.47 -11.48
C LEU A 112 -19.25 10.36 -12.51
N LYS A 113 -20.52 10.43 -12.11
CA LYS A 113 -21.63 10.57 -13.06
C LYS A 113 -21.84 12.03 -13.43
N VAL A 114 -21.77 12.94 -12.45
CA VAL A 114 -21.97 14.38 -12.69
C VAL A 114 -20.85 15.00 -13.54
N SER A 115 -19.64 14.41 -13.52
CA SER A 115 -18.54 14.77 -14.41
C SER A 115 -18.89 14.62 -15.90
N MET A 116 -19.87 13.79 -16.25
CA MET A 116 -20.25 13.49 -17.64
C MET A 116 -21.35 14.39 -18.19
N ILE A 117 -21.90 15.31 -17.37
CA ILE A 117 -23.06 16.13 -17.75
C ILE A 117 -22.66 17.25 -18.71
N CYS A 118 -21.69 18.09 -18.34
CA CYS A 118 -21.20 19.19 -19.18
C CYS A 118 -19.74 19.54 -18.85
N LYS A 119 -19.09 20.36 -19.70
CA LYS A 119 -17.68 20.75 -19.52
C LYS A 119 -17.41 21.45 -18.19
N ARG A 120 -18.36 22.27 -17.71
CA ARG A 120 -18.24 22.98 -16.42
C ARG A 120 -18.28 21.99 -15.27
N TRP A 121 -19.26 21.09 -15.27
CA TRP A 121 -19.42 20.07 -14.23
C TRP A 121 -18.26 19.08 -14.23
N HIS A 122 -17.75 18.69 -15.40
CA HIS A 122 -16.51 17.91 -15.51
C HIS A 122 -15.33 18.59 -14.84
N ARG A 123 -15.12 19.90 -15.07
CA ARG A 123 -14.02 20.64 -14.43
C ARG A 123 -14.20 20.67 -12.91
N LEU A 124 -15.41 20.98 -12.44
CA LEU A 124 -15.70 21.11 -11.00
C LEU A 124 -15.71 19.77 -10.26
N SER A 125 -16.12 18.67 -10.90
CA SER A 125 -16.12 17.35 -10.29
C SER A 125 -14.71 16.83 -9.99
N PHE A 126 -13.69 17.36 -10.67
CA PHE A 126 -12.27 17.08 -10.45
C PHE A 126 -11.53 18.20 -9.69
N ASP A 127 -12.27 19.09 -9.03
CA ASP A 127 -11.68 20.13 -8.19
C ASP A 127 -10.99 19.52 -6.95
N GLU A 128 -9.83 20.04 -6.59
CA GLU A 128 -8.98 19.50 -5.52
C GLU A 128 -9.70 19.41 -4.17
N SER A 129 -10.64 20.32 -3.90
CA SER A 129 -11.42 20.34 -2.65
C SER A 129 -12.24 19.07 -2.43
N LEU A 130 -12.59 18.35 -3.50
CA LEU A 130 -13.43 17.16 -3.44
C LEU A 130 -12.62 15.87 -3.22
N TRP A 131 -11.35 15.82 -3.63
CA TRP A 131 -10.60 14.56 -3.78
C TRP A 131 -9.61 14.25 -2.65
N GLN A 132 -9.55 15.08 -1.61
CA GLN A 132 -8.55 14.99 -0.55
C GLN A 132 -8.39 13.56 0.02
N THR A 133 -9.49 12.85 0.29
CA THR A 133 -9.44 11.51 0.89
C THR A 133 -10.20 10.46 0.09
N LEU A 134 -9.50 9.41 -0.33
CA LEU A 134 -9.97 8.39 -1.28
C LEU A 134 -9.66 6.96 -0.79
N ASP A 135 -10.68 6.11 -0.75
CA ASP A 135 -10.60 4.69 -0.41
C ASP A 135 -11.03 3.80 -1.60
N LEU A 136 -10.07 3.05 -2.14
CA LEU A 136 -10.24 2.07 -3.21
C LEU A 136 -9.83 0.65 -2.76
N THR A 137 -9.92 0.33 -1.47
CA THR A 137 -9.55 -0.97 -0.89
C THR A 137 -10.24 -2.16 -1.57
N CYS A 138 -9.50 -3.26 -1.76
CA CYS A 138 -10.00 -4.53 -2.31
C CYS A 138 -10.63 -4.36 -3.71
N ARG A 139 -9.94 -3.66 -4.60
CA ARG A 139 -10.40 -3.40 -5.97
C ARG A 139 -9.43 -3.92 -7.01
N SER A 140 -9.97 -4.28 -8.18
CA SER A 140 -9.17 -4.50 -9.39
C SER A 140 -9.26 -3.24 -10.25
N LEU A 141 -8.24 -2.39 -10.18
CA LEU A 141 -8.18 -1.10 -10.85
C LEU A 141 -7.60 -1.28 -12.25
N LEU A 142 -8.36 -0.82 -13.25
CA LEU A 142 -7.93 -0.85 -14.65
C LEU A 142 -6.77 0.13 -14.90
N PRO A 143 -5.99 -0.09 -15.97
CA PRO A 143 -4.97 0.86 -16.39
C PRO A 143 -5.51 2.28 -16.55
N GLY A 144 -4.76 3.28 -16.11
CA GLY A 144 -5.13 4.70 -16.19
C GLY A 144 -5.93 5.24 -15.02
N VAL A 145 -6.60 4.39 -14.22
CA VAL A 145 -7.42 4.85 -13.09
C VAL A 145 -6.58 5.63 -12.09
N ILE A 146 -5.47 5.04 -11.61
CA ILE A 146 -4.58 5.70 -10.65
C ILE A 146 -3.99 7.00 -11.19
N GLY A 147 -3.56 7.00 -12.47
CA GLY A 147 -2.96 8.19 -13.08
C GLY A 147 -3.94 9.31 -13.39
N GLN A 148 -5.25 9.05 -13.31
CA GLN A 148 -6.27 10.09 -13.36
C GLN A 148 -6.71 10.55 -11.96
N LEU A 149 -6.85 9.63 -11.01
CA LEU A 149 -7.39 9.95 -9.68
C LEU A 149 -6.39 10.63 -8.76
N LEU A 150 -5.15 10.13 -8.66
CA LEU A 150 -4.17 10.73 -7.74
C LEU A 150 -3.84 12.20 -8.08
N PRO A 151 -3.72 12.60 -9.36
CA PRO A 151 -3.51 14.01 -9.71
C PRO A 151 -4.68 14.94 -9.40
N ALA A 152 -5.87 14.43 -9.05
CA ALA A 152 -7.03 15.24 -8.69
C ALA A 152 -6.89 15.94 -7.31
N GLY A 153 -5.73 15.84 -6.66
CA GLY A 153 -5.46 16.49 -5.37
C GLY A 153 -5.61 15.56 -4.16
N VAL A 154 -5.51 14.24 -4.37
CA VAL A 154 -5.58 13.26 -3.28
C VAL A 154 -4.42 13.47 -2.30
N THR A 155 -4.73 13.62 -1.01
CA THR A 155 -3.76 13.72 0.09
C THR A 155 -3.72 12.45 0.93
N ALA A 156 -4.86 11.77 1.14
CA ALA A 156 -4.95 10.46 1.78
C ALA A 156 -5.52 9.41 0.83
N PHE A 157 -4.70 8.42 0.47
CA PHE A 157 -5.04 7.34 -0.44
C PHE A 157 -4.95 5.98 0.24
N ARG A 158 -6.11 5.35 0.42
CA ARG A 158 -6.25 4.02 1.01
C ARG A 158 -6.60 3.02 -0.08
N CYS A 159 -5.70 2.10 -0.39
CA CYS A 159 -5.91 1.11 -1.45
C CYS A 159 -5.36 -0.30 -1.14
N PRO A 160 -5.34 -0.79 0.12
CA PRO A 160 -4.75 -2.10 0.43
C PRO A 160 -5.48 -3.25 -0.29
N ARG A 161 -4.76 -4.34 -0.54
CA ARG A 161 -5.29 -5.60 -1.12
C ARG A 161 -5.97 -5.41 -2.47
N SER A 162 -5.44 -4.50 -3.29
CA SER A 162 -6.01 -4.16 -4.60
C SER A 162 -5.07 -4.60 -5.72
N CYS A 163 -5.62 -4.93 -6.88
CA CYS A 163 -4.85 -5.12 -8.11
C CYS A 163 -4.76 -3.77 -8.82
N ILE A 164 -3.55 -3.25 -9.01
CA ILE A 164 -3.32 -1.94 -9.61
C ILE A 164 -2.79 -2.15 -11.03
N GLY A 165 -3.61 -1.82 -12.03
CA GLY A 165 -3.18 -1.72 -13.41
C GLY A 165 -2.24 -0.54 -13.65
N ASN A 166 -1.58 -0.53 -14.81
CA ASN A 166 -0.61 0.52 -15.17
C ASN A 166 -1.18 1.93 -14.94
N PRO A 167 -0.53 2.80 -14.16
CA PRO A 167 -1.09 4.11 -13.81
C PRO A 167 -1.36 5.03 -14.99
N LEU A 168 -0.57 4.97 -16.08
CA LEU A 168 -0.70 5.83 -17.27
C LEU A 168 -0.85 7.34 -16.94
N PHE A 169 0.02 7.87 -16.08
CA PHE A 169 0.03 9.29 -15.74
C PHE A 169 0.20 10.16 -16.99
N LYS A 170 -0.74 11.10 -17.20
CA LYS A 170 -0.70 12.05 -18.33
C LYS A 170 0.29 13.20 -18.15
N THR A 171 0.70 13.46 -16.92
CA THR A 171 1.57 14.61 -16.58
C THR A 171 2.70 14.19 -15.68
N MET A 172 3.78 14.98 -15.70
CA MET A 172 4.92 14.78 -14.81
C MET A 172 4.79 15.47 -13.44
N LYS A 173 3.63 16.06 -13.14
CA LYS A 173 3.45 16.87 -11.92
C LYS A 173 3.60 16.00 -10.66
N PRO A 174 4.22 16.54 -9.59
CA PRO A 174 4.26 15.88 -8.29
C PRO A 174 2.85 15.62 -7.76
N LEU A 175 2.68 14.48 -7.10
CA LEU A 175 1.45 14.15 -6.40
C LEU A 175 1.40 14.85 -5.05
N ARG A 176 0.19 15.12 -4.56
CA ARG A 176 -0.03 15.75 -3.23
C ARG A 176 -0.22 14.74 -2.10
N VAL A 177 -0.05 13.46 -2.38
CA VAL A 177 -0.31 12.40 -1.42
C VAL A 177 0.66 12.50 -0.24
N GLN A 178 0.09 12.56 0.96
CA GLN A 178 0.77 12.58 2.25
C GLN A 178 0.61 11.24 2.99
N HIS A 179 -0.52 10.56 2.79
CA HIS A 179 -0.84 9.30 3.44
C HIS A 179 -1.21 8.27 2.39
N MET A 180 -0.43 7.19 2.29
CA MET A 180 -0.63 6.17 1.27
C MET A 180 -0.54 4.77 1.86
N ASP A 181 -1.60 3.98 1.68
CA ASP A 181 -1.63 2.56 2.03
C ASP A 181 -1.87 1.72 0.77
N LEU A 182 -0.81 1.02 0.35
CA LEU A 182 -0.82 0.05 -0.76
C LEU A 182 -0.52 -1.37 -0.24
N SER A 183 -0.68 -1.63 1.06
CA SER A 183 -0.32 -2.91 1.66
C SER A 183 -1.02 -4.08 0.96
N ASN A 184 -0.27 -5.14 0.69
CA ASN A 184 -0.73 -6.38 0.08
C ASN A 184 -1.43 -6.21 -1.28
N CYS A 185 -1.08 -5.17 -2.05
CA CYS A 185 -1.55 -5.00 -3.42
C CYS A 185 -0.86 -5.96 -4.40
N THR A 186 -1.52 -6.19 -5.54
CA THR A 186 -0.87 -6.76 -6.73
C THR A 186 -0.57 -5.62 -7.69
N VAL A 187 0.69 -5.23 -7.79
CA VAL A 187 1.18 -4.13 -8.63
C VAL A 187 2.56 -4.50 -9.17
N SER A 188 2.88 -4.14 -10.42
CA SER A 188 4.23 -4.36 -10.94
C SER A 188 5.22 -3.39 -10.29
N VAL A 189 6.49 -3.81 -10.16
CA VAL A 189 7.56 -2.97 -9.59
C VAL A 189 7.69 -1.65 -10.36
N ALA A 190 7.62 -1.69 -11.69
CA ALA A 190 7.69 -0.50 -12.54
C ALA A 190 6.50 0.44 -12.33
N ASP A 191 5.29 -0.11 -12.19
CA ASP A 191 4.10 0.70 -11.94
C ASP A 191 4.14 1.35 -10.55
N LEU A 192 4.57 0.60 -9.52
CA LEU A 192 4.75 1.12 -8.17
C LEU A 192 5.81 2.23 -8.12
N GLN A 193 6.94 2.04 -8.79
CA GLN A 193 7.96 3.07 -8.96
C GLN A 193 7.38 4.32 -9.66
N SER A 194 6.57 4.15 -10.70
CA SER A 194 5.97 5.26 -11.45
C SER A 194 5.01 6.12 -10.62
N ILE A 195 4.43 5.54 -9.56
CA ILE A 195 3.60 6.25 -8.57
C ILE A 195 4.52 6.97 -7.58
N LEU A 196 5.41 6.22 -6.90
CA LEU A 196 6.20 6.72 -5.79
C LEU A 196 7.26 7.75 -6.21
N CYS A 197 7.77 7.68 -7.44
CA CYS A 197 8.77 8.65 -7.92
C CYS A 197 8.23 10.09 -8.00
N ARG A 198 6.90 10.25 -7.95
CA ARG A 198 6.15 11.52 -7.96
C ARG A 198 5.72 12.00 -6.58
N CYS A 199 5.97 11.21 -5.54
CA CYS A 199 5.59 11.49 -4.17
C CYS A 199 6.78 12.10 -3.42
N GLU A 200 6.66 13.37 -3.05
CA GLU A 200 7.73 14.14 -2.36
C GLU A 200 7.21 14.82 -1.07
N ARG A 201 6.04 14.39 -0.59
CA ARG A 201 5.32 14.94 0.58
C ARG A 201 4.74 13.87 1.48
N LEU A 202 5.19 12.62 1.37
CA LEU A 202 4.69 11.53 2.19
C LEU A 202 5.06 11.76 3.66
N GLU A 203 4.08 11.55 4.51
CA GLU A 203 4.18 11.54 5.97
C GLU A 203 3.93 10.13 6.51
N ASN A 204 2.97 9.40 5.93
CA ASN A 204 2.66 8.04 6.32
C ASN A 204 2.57 7.13 5.09
N LEU A 205 3.35 6.05 5.08
CA LEU A 205 3.43 5.12 3.95
C LEU A 205 3.39 3.67 4.43
N SER A 206 2.56 2.85 3.79
CA SER A 206 2.62 1.39 3.92
C SER A 206 2.69 0.72 2.55
N LEU A 207 3.73 -0.09 2.37
CA LEU A 207 3.97 -0.95 1.21
C LEU A 207 4.07 -2.42 1.62
N GLU A 208 3.51 -2.78 2.78
CA GLU A 208 3.64 -4.11 3.35
C GLU A 208 3.32 -5.23 2.36
N GLY A 209 4.15 -6.27 2.34
CA GLY A 209 3.98 -7.46 1.52
C GLY A 209 4.26 -7.25 0.03
N LEU A 210 4.85 -6.13 -0.37
CA LEU A 210 5.18 -5.84 -1.78
C LEU A 210 6.64 -6.18 -2.10
N VAL A 211 6.87 -6.61 -3.34
CA VAL A 211 8.22 -6.65 -3.93
C VAL A 211 8.59 -5.25 -4.39
N LEU A 212 9.74 -4.76 -3.95
CA LEU A 212 10.23 -3.40 -4.22
C LEU A 212 11.46 -3.46 -5.15
N SER A 213 12.20 -2.35 -5.19
CA SER A 213 13.47 -2.19 -5.87
C SER A 213 14.25 -1.03 -5.23
N ASP A 214 15.54 -0.93 -5.49
CA ASP A 214 16.37 0.19 -5.05
C ASP A 214 15.81 1.54 -5.53
N ASP A 215 15.23 1.60 -6.72
CA ASP A 215 14.65 2.85 -7.25
C ASP A 215 13.34 3.24 -6.57
N ILE A 216 12.57 2.26 -6.08
CA ILE A 216 11.43 2.52 -5.20
C ILE A 216 11.93 3.07 -3.86
N ILE A 217 12.94 2.46 -3.24
CA ILE A 217 13.51 2.92 -1.98
C ILE A 217 14.10 4.34 -2.12
N LYS A 218 14.82 4.62 -3.20
CA LYS A 218 15.28 5.99 -3.54
C LYS A 218 14.13 6.98 -3.70
N SER A 219 12.99 6.54 -4.24
CA SER A 219 11.79 7.38 -4.34
C SER A 219 11.19 7.68 -2.97
N ILE A 220 11.17 6.70 -2.06
CA ILE A 220 10.76 6.92 -0.65
C ILE A 220 11.70 7.92 0.03
N ALA A 221 13.01 7.81 -0.21
CA ALA A 221 14.04 8.71 0.36
C ALA A 221 13.87 10.20 -0.01
N LYS A 222 13.06 10.52 -1.03
CA LYS A 222 12.69 11.92 -1.36
C LYS A 222 11.75 12.57 -0.34
N ASN A 223 11.26 11.82 0.65
CA ASN A 223 10.27 12.27 1.63
C ASN A 223 10.93 12.42 3.01
N PRO A 224 11.65 13.52 3.28
CA PRO A 224 12.29 13.74 4.58
C PRO A 224 11.29 13.98 5.73
N SER A 225 10.04 14.35 5.39
CA SER A 225 8.91 14.54 6.30
C SER A 225 8.21 13.25 6.73
N LEU A 226 8.73 12.08 6.33
CA LEU A 226 8.06 10.80 6.57
C LEU A 226 8.13 10.44 8.06
N ILE A 227 6.96 10.25 8.67
CA ILE A 227 6.74 10.01 10.11
C ILE A 227 6.53 8.51 10.36
N ARG A 228 5.70 7.85 9.53
CA ARG A 228 5.38 6.42 9.69
C ARG A 228 5.68 5.65 8.42
N LEU A 229 6.50 4.61 8.53
CA LEU A 229 6.86 3.73 7.42
C LEU A 229 6.63 2.26 7.78
N ASN A 230 5.81 1.58 6.98
CA ASN A 230 5.61 0.15 7.08
C ASN A 230 6.04 -0.56 5.79
N LEU A 231 7.19 -1.23 5.86
CA LEU A 231 7.74 -2.12 4.84
C LEU A 231 7.71 -3.59 5.28
N CYS A 232 6.86 -3.95 6.26
CA CYS A 232 6.75 -5.33 6.74
C CYS A 232 6.60 -6.30 5.55
N GLY A 233 7.37 -7.39 5.54
CA GLY A 233 7.29 -8.42 4.50
C GLY A 233 7.75 -7.97 3.10
N CYS A 234 8.40 -6.82 2.96
CA CYS A 234 8.91 -6.36 1.67
C CYS A 234 10.21 -7.06 1.28
N SER A 235 10.53 -7.08 -0.01
CA SER A 235 11.75 -7.68 -0.55
C SER A 235 12.27 -6.90 -1.77
N GLY A 236 13.45 -7.29 -2.28
CA GLY A 236 13.96 -6.82 -3.58
C GLY A 236 14.76 -5.51 -3.56
N PHE A 237 15.25 -5.06 -2.40
CA PHE A 237 16.11 -3.87 -2.29
C PHE A 237 17.37 -4.16 -1.48
N SER A 238 18.43 -3.41 -1.78
CA SER A 238 19.77 -3.55 -1.22
C SER A 238 19.94 -2.85 0.13
N ALA A 239 21.02 -3.18 0.84
CA ALA A 239 21.39 -2.54 2.10
C ALA A 239 21.79 -1.07 1.85
N GLU A 240 22.44 -0.78 0.73
CA GLU A 240 22.85 0.57 0.33
C GLU A 240 21.63 1.46 0.05
N ALA A 241 20.60 0.93 -0.60
CA ALA A 241 19.35 1.66 -0.79
C ALA A 241 18.63 1.92 0.55
N LEU A 242 18.62 0.93 1.45
CA LEU A 242 18.06 1.06 2.80
C LEU A 242 18.79 2.14 3.61
N GLU A 243 20.13 2.17 3.57
CA GLU A 243 20.97 3.20 4.20
C GLU A 243 20.60 4.60 3.71
N LEU A 244 20.51 4.76 2.39
CA LEU A 244 20.14 6.03 1.76
C LEU A 244 18.75 6.49 2.23
N MET A 245 17.77 5.60 2.31
CA MET A 245 16.43 5.97 2.76
C MET A 245 16.41 6.36 4.23
N LEU A 246 17.00 5.54 5.12
CA LEU A 246 17.01 5.81 6.55
C LEU A 246 17.78 7.10 6.91
N SER A 247 18.86 7.41 6.19
CA SER A 247 19.61 8.65 6.39
C SER A 247 18.86 9.90 5.92
N LYS A 248 17.92 9.78 4.96
CA LYS A 248 17.11 10.90 4.46
C LYS A 248 15.80 11.10 5.23
N CYS A 249 15.14 10.02 5.64
CA CYS A 249 13.88 10.05 6.39
C CYS A 249 14.12 10.34 7.89
N SER A 250 14.68 11.51 8.18
CA SER A 250 15.14 11.90 9.53
C SER A 250 14.01 12.19 10.54
N MET A 251 12.77 12.34 10.07
CA MET A 251 11.58 12.60 10.89
C MET A 251 10.79 11.34 11.28
N LEU A 252 11.31 10.15 10.96
CA LEU A 252 10.65 8.89 11.29
C LEU A 252 10.43 8.73 12.80
N GLU A 253 9.19 8.43 13.17
CA GLU A 253 8.76 8.13 14.54
C GLU A 253 8.31 6.67 14.67
N GLU A 254 7.63 6.13 13.66
CA GLU A 254 7.19 4.72 13.62
C GLU A 254 7.75 4.00 12.40
N LEU A 255 8.47 2.91 12.63
CA LEU A 255 9.13 2.15 11.58
C LEU A 255 8.88 0.65 11.76
N ASN A 256 8.31 0.03 10.72
CA ASN A 256 8.14 -1.41 10.66
C ASN A 256 8.91 -1.96 9.46
N LEU A 257 10.04 -2.62 9.71
CA LEU A 257 10.85 -3.33 8.71
C LEU A 257 10.74 -4.85 8.86
N SER A 258 9.88 -5.34 9.75
CA SER A 258 9.82 -6.76 10.12
C SER A 258 9.60 -7.70 8.92
N TRP A 259 10.10 -8.93 9.03
CA TRP A 259 9.87 -9.98 8.03
C TRP A 259 10.29 -9.63 6.59
N CYS A 260 11.14 -8.64 6.39
CA CYS A 260 11.80 -8.42 5.10
C CYS A 260 12.82 -9.51 4.81
N ASP A 261 13.17 -9.71 3.54
CA ASP A 261 14.24 -10.62 3.11
C ASP A 261 15.65 -10.05 3.39
N PHE A 262 15.90 -9.70 4.66
CA PHE A 262 17.10 -9.03 5.12
C PHE A 262 18.18 -10.03 5.53
N THR A 263 19.35 -9.87 4.93
CA THR A 263 20.60 -10.47 5.41
C THR A 263 21.12 -9.74 6.66
N ALA A 264 22.16 -10.28 7.31
CA ALA A 264 22.83 -9.61 8.42
C ALA A 264 23.37 -8.20 8.06
N THR A 265 23.78 -7.98 6.81
CA THR A 265 24.22 -6.64 6.36
C THR A 265 23.06 -5.64 6.36
N HIS A 266 21.88 -6.03 5.90
CA HIS A 266 20.69 -5.17 5.96
C HIS A 266 20.30 -4.83 7.41
N VAL A 267 20.30 -5.81 8.31
CA VAL A 267 19.99 -5.60 9.73
C VAL A 267 20.99 -4.62 10.36
N LYS A 268 22.30 -4.83 10.14
CA LYS A 268 23.36 -3.94 10.61
C LYS A 268 23.19 -2.52 10.07
N THR A 269 22.88 -2.38 8.78
CA THR A 269 22.60 -1.08 8.16
C THR A 269 21.40 -0.42 8.82
N ALA A 270 20.30 -1.15 9.06
CA ALA A 270 19.11 -0.63 9.69
C ALA A 270 19.42 -0.05 11.07
N VAL A 271 20.00 -0.85 11.98
CA VAL A 271 20.29 -0.39 13.35
C VAL A 271 21.32 0.75 13.40
N SER A 272 22.18 0.87 12.38
CA SER A 272 23.20 1.92 12.29
C SER A 272 22.67 3.24 11.72
N HIS A 273 21.54 3.24 11.00
CA HIS A 273 21.06 4.42 10.27
C HIS A 273 19.64 4.87 10.62
N ILE A 274 18.86 4.07 11.35
CA ILE A 274 17.57 4.53 11.91
C ILE A 274 17.77 5.83 12.70
N THR A 275 16.90 6.82 12.48
CA THR A 275 16.97 8.12 13.18
C THR A 275 16.71 7.96 14.68
N SER A 276 17.36 8.79 15.51
CA SER A 276 17.20 8.79 16.97
C SER A 276 15.80 9.26 17.43
N LYS A 277 14.98 9.79 16.52
CA LYS A 277 13.59 10.18 16.76
C LYS A 277 12.59 9.02 16.78
N VAL A 278 13.00 7.82 16.37
CA VAL A 278 12.10 6.66 16.35
C VAL A 278 11.64 6.32 17.77
N THR A 279 10.33 6.24 17.95
CA THR A 279 9.67 5.87 19.19
C THR A 279 9.03 4.48 19.11
N GLN A 280 8.67 4.02 17.91
CA GLN A 280 8.10 2.69 17.70
C GLN A 280 8.83 1.95 16.58
N LEU A 281 9.43 0.82 16.90
CA LEU A 281 10.26 0.05 15.97
C LEU A 281 9.91 -1.44 15.98
N ASN A 282 9.70 -1.99 14.78
CA ASN A 282 9.59 -3.42 14.58
C ASN A 282 10.71 -3.95 13.68
N LEU A 283 11.58 -4.77 14.27
CA LEU A 283 12.67 -5.50 13.62
C LEU A 283 12.53 -7.01 13.85
N SER A 284 11.30 -7.51 13.97
CA SER A 284 11.04 -8.95 14.12
C SER A 284 11.28 -9.75 12.84
N GLY A 285 11.53 -11.06 13.00
CA GLY A 285 11.55 -12.04 11.90
C GLY A 285 12.92 -12.39 11.31
N TYR A 286 14.00 -11.77 11.79
CA TYR A 286 15.34 -11.95 11.20
C TYR A 286 16.14 -13.12 11.77
N ARG A 287 15.64 -13.81 12.80
CA ARG A 287 16.23 -15.04 13.35
C ARG A 287 17.74 -14.90 13.62
N GLN A 288 18.58 -15.59 12.85
CA GLN A 288 20.04 -15.59 13.00
C GLN A 288 20.73 -14.34 12.45
N ASN A 289 20.03 -13.48 11.70
CA ASN A 289 20.63 -12.28 11.10
C ASN A 289 20.66 -11.08 12.06
N LEU A 290 19.88 -11.09 13.14
CA LEU A 290 19.91 -10.06 14.18
C LEU A 290 20.70 -10.54 15.39
N GLN A 291 21.81 -9.87 15.68
CA GLN A 291 22.76 -10.22 16.73
C GLN A 291 22.61 -9.32 17.97
N MET A 292 23.20 -9.77 19.08
CA MET A 292 23.26 -9.00 20.33
C MET A 292 23.93 -7.62 20.15
N SER A 293 24.95 -7.54 19.29
CA SER A 293 25.63 -6.28 18.95
C SER A 293 24.72 -5.29 18.22
N ASP A 294 23.77 -5.79 17.43
CA ASP A 294 22.84 -4.96 16.69
C ASP A 294 21.82 -4.33 17.63
N VAL A 295 21.33 -5.10 18.62
CA VAL A 295 20.47 -4.57 19.70
C VAL A 295 21.19 -3.51 20.51
N LYS A 296 22.44 -3.75 20.89
CA LYS A 296 23.26 -2.75 21.59
C LYS A 296 23.38 -1.45 20.78
N THR A 297 23.76 -1.56 19.51
CA THR A 297 23.90 -0.41 18.59
C THR A 297 22.58 0.35 18.45
N LEU A 298 21.46 -0.37 18.32
CA LEU A 298 20.13 0.20 18.21
C LEU A 298 19.78 1.02 19.45
N VAL A 299 19.94 0.45 20.64
CA VAL A 299 19.61 1.08 21.93
C VAL A 299 20.44 2.33 22.16
N GLU A 300 21.75 2.27 21.91
CA GLU A 300 22.66 3.41 22.07
C GLU A 300 22.29 4.60 21.16
N ARG A 301 21.72 4.32 19.98
CA ARG A 301 21.34 5.35 19.00
C ARG A 301 19.91 5.84 19.13
N CYS A 302 19.00 5.02 19.66
CA CYS A 302 17.55 5.29 19.69
C CYS A 302 17.02 5.30 21.14
N PRO A 303 17.41 6.29 21.96
CA PRO A 303 17.03 6.34 23.38
C PRO A 303 15.55 6.68 23.62
N LEU A 304 14.83 7.15 22.58
CA LEU A 304 13.42 7.55 22.65
C LEU A 304 12.44 6.40 22.39
N LEU A 305 12.92 5.17 22.27
CA LEU A 305 12.06 4.01 22.01
C LEU A 305 11.04 3.79 23.14
N VAL A 306 9.78 3.74 22.74
CA VAL A 306 8.60 3.44 23.56
C VAL A 306 8.05 2.04 23.24
N HIS A 307 8.08 1.65 21.97
CA HIS A 307 7.65 0.32 21.51
C HIS A 307 8.78 -0.33 20.71
N LEU A 308 9.25 -1.48 21.17
CA LEU A 308 10.29 -2.25 20.52
C LEU A 308 9.82 -3.70 20.32
N ASP A 309 9.77 -4.13 19.07
CA ASP A 309 9.45 -5.51 18.71
C ASP A 309 10.65 -6.18 18.04
N LEU A 310 11.21 -7.16 18.74
CA LEU A 310 12.33 -8.00 18.33
C LEU A 310 11.94 -9.48 18.29
N SER A 311 10.65 -9.77 18.12
CA SER A 311 10.15 -11.15 18.04
C SER A 311 10.88 -11.96 16.96
N ASP A 312 10.95 -13.27 17.15
CA ASP A 312 11.62 -14.20 16.24
C ASP A 312 13.13 -13.92 16.05
N SER A 313 13.78 -13.30 17.05
CA SER A 313 15.22 -13.07 17.06
C SER A 313 15.93 -14.16 17.89
N VAL A 314 16.22 -15.29 17.25
CA VAL A 314 16.69 -16.51 17.94
C VAL A 314 18.07 -16.39 18.56
N MET A 315 18.83 -15.35 18.24
CA MET A 315 20.17 -15.09 18.80
C MET A 315 20.13 -14.25 20.08
N LEU A 316 18.95 -13.74 20.46
CA LEU A 316 18.81 -12.95 21.68
C LEU A 316 18.76 -13.85 22.91
N LYS A 317 19.55 -13.47 23.90
CA LYS A 317 19.69 -14.14 25.19
C LYS A 317 19.43 -13.15 26.33
N PRO A 318 19.21 -13.60 27.57
CA PRO A 318 18.92 -12.71 28.71
C PRO A 318 19.92 -11.57 28.91
N GLU A 319 21.19 -11.73 28.49
CA GLU A 319 22.21 -10.68 28.58
C GLU A 319 21.85 -9.42 27.78
N CYS A 320 20.86 -9.44 26.88
CA CYS A 320 20.40 -8.22 26.19
C CYS A 320 19.53 -7.32 27.07
N PHE A 321 19.01 -7.82 28.19
CA PHE A 321 18.12 -7.06 29.07
C PHE A 321 18.81 -5.82 29.65
N GLN A 322 20.11 -5.91 29.91
CA GLN A 322 20.96 -4.77 30.32
C GLN A 322 20.90 -3.60 29.33
N TYR A 323 20.64 -3.86 28.04
CA TYR A 323 20.48 -2.81 27.05
C TYR A 323 19.10 -2.15 27.17
N PHE A 324 18.04 -2.93 27.39
CA PHE A 324 16.69 -2.38 27.54
C PHE A 324 16.53 -1.48 28.77
N HIS A 325 17.31 -1.68 29.84
CA HIS A 325 17.35 -0.76 30.97
C HIS A 325 17.80 0.66 30.61
N GLN A 326 18.51 0.84 29.49
CA GLN A 326 18.94 2.16 29.02
C GLN A 326 17.79 2.92 28.33
N LEU A 327 16.73 2.23 27.92
CA LEU A 327 15.56 2.82 27.27
C LEU A 327 14.56 3.33 28.30
N ILE A 328 14.81 4.53 28.82
CA ILE A 328 14.00 5.11 29.91
C ILE A 328 12.53 5.34 29.56
N TYR A 329 12.16 5.34 28.28
CA TYR A 329 10.78 5.53 27.80
C TYR A 329 10.09 4.24 27.37
N LEU A 330 10.76 3.08 27.44
CA LEU A 330 10.26 1.82 26.92
C LEU A 330 9.01 1.34 27.68
N GLN A 331 7.89 1.22 26.97
CA GLN A 331 6.61 0.78 27.54
C GLN A 331 6.13 -0.54 26.96
N HIS A 332 6.51 -0.87 25.73
CA HIS A 332 6.03 -2.05 25.02
C HIS A 332 7.22 -2.82 24.45
N LEU A 333 7.45 -4.04 24.95
CA LEU A 333 8.52 -4.91 24.49
C LEU A 333 7.95 -6.23 23.98
N CYS A 334 8.37 -6.65 22.78
CA CYS A 334 8.01 -7.94 22.21
C CYS A 334 9.28 -8.77 21.95
N LEU A 335 9.36 -9.93 22.59
CA LEU A 335 10.43 -10.94 22.48
C LEU A 335 9.82 -12.32 22.19
N SER A 336 8.68 -12.36 21.50
CA SER A 336 7.99 -13.61 21.19
C SER A 336 8.89 -14.49 20.33
N ARG A 337 8.93 -15.80 20.61
CA ARG A 337 9.75 -16.79 19.89
C ARG A 337 11.26 -16.50 19.91
N CYS A 338 11.77 -15.75 20.88
CA CYS A 338 13.20 -15.65 21.19
C CYS A 338 13.65 -16.86 22.03
N TYR A 339 13.80 -18.02 21.40
CA TYR A 339 13.92 -19.33 22.07
C TYR A 339 15.14 -19.51 22.99
N GLN A 340 16.16 -18.63 22.93
CA GLN A 340 17.31 -18.68 23.84
C GLN A 340 17.07 -17.92 25.16
N ILE A 341 15.91 -17.27 25.31
CA ILE A 341 15.49 -16.61 26.54
C ILE A 341 14.67 -17.60 27.38
N SER A 342 15.15 -17.89 28.60
CA SER A 342 14.41 -18.75 29.52
C SER A 342 13.26 -17.98 30.19
N PRO A 343 12.13 -18.64 30.52
CA PRO A 343 11.03 -18.00 31.23
C PRO A 343 11.43 -17.38 32.58
N ALA A 344 12.39 -17.98 33.28
CA ALA A 344 12.86 -17.49 34.58
C ALA A 344 13.57 -16.13 34.45
N ALA A 345 14.35 -15.92 33.39
CA ALA A 345 15.04 -14.65 33.17
C ALA A 345 14.10 -13.48 32.88
N LEU A 346 12.88 -13.75 32.38
CA LEU A 346 11.90 -12.70 32.06
C LEU A 346 11.47 -11.87 33.28
N VAL A 347 11.71 -12.35 34.50
CA VAL A 347 11.46 -11.60 35.74
C VAL A 347 12.34 -10.34 35.81
N GLU A 348 13.57 -10.38 35.28
CA GLU A 348 14.50 -9.24 35.25
C GLU A 348 13.93 -8.06 34.44
N LEU A 349 13.11 -8.32 33.43
CA LEU A 349 12.46 -7.25 32.65
C LEU A 349 11.45 -6.45 33.49
N GLY A 350 10.99 -6.99 34.62
CA GLY A 350 10.17 -6.29 35.60
C GLY A 350 10.90 -5.14 36.30
N GLU A 351 12.24 -5.12 36.27
CA GLU A 351 13.04 -4.02 36.82
C GLU A 351 13.03 -2.77 35.92
N ILE A 352 12.47 -2.85 34.69
CA ILE A 352 12.28 -1.69 33.81
C ILE A 352 11.02 -0.93 34.26
N PRO A 353 11.15 0.24 34.92
CA PRO A 353 10.03 0.87 35.63
C PRO A 353 8.94 1.42 34.72
N THR A 354 9.26 1.68 33.45
CA THR A 354 8.33 2.21 32.46
C THR A 354 7.61 1.12 31.66
N LEU A 355 8.03 -0.14 31.77
CA LEU A 355 7.50 -1.24 30.96
C LEU A 355 6.07 -1.59 31.37
N LYS A 356 5.14 -1.51 30.43
CA LYS A 356 3.70 -1.74 30.64
C LYS A 356 3.22 -3.05 30.02
N THR A 357 3.80 -3.46 28.90
CA THR A 357 3.38 -4.67 28.19
C THR A 357 4.56 -5.48 27.70
N LEU A 358 4.47 -6.80 27.87
CA LEU A 358 5.47 -7.75 27.41
C LEU A 358 4.81 -8.85 26.57
N GLN A 359 5.28 -9.04 25.33
CA GLN A 359 4.84 -10.16 24.49
C GLN A 359 5.97 -11.18 24.33
N VAL A 360 5.77 -12.38 24.89
CA VAL A 360 6.72 -13.50 24.97
C VAL A 360 6.04 -14.81 24.53
N PHE A 361 5.22 -14.74 23.48
CA PHE A 361 4.53 -15.90 22.94
C PHE A 361 5.54 -16.96 22.47
N GLY A 362 5.23 -18.24 22.71
CA GLY A 362 6.03 -19.37 22.22
C GLY A 362 7.30 -19.70 23.02
N ILE A 363 7.67 -18.89 24.02
CA ILE A 363 8.80 -19.21 24.91
C ILE A 363 8.37 -19.53 26.34
N VAL A 364 7.11 -19.27 26.70
CA VAL A 364 6.55 -19.50 28.04
C VAL A 364 5.41 -20.52 27.95
N THR A 365 5.38 -21.50 28.86
CA THR A 365 4.26 -22.46 29.01
C THR A 365 3.10 -21.82 29.77
N ASP A 366 1.89 -22.37 29.69
CA ASP A 366 0.73 -21.81 30.40
C ASP A 366 0.96 -21.69 31.92
N SER A 367 1.59 -22.71 32.53
CA SER A 367 1.93 -22.70 33.96
C SER A 367 2.95 -21.62 34.33
N SER A 368 4.02 -21.47 33.54
CA SER A 368 5.04 -20.43 33.77
C SER A 368 4.52 -19.03 33.44
N LEU A 369 3.56 -18.91 32.52
CA LEU A 369 2.92 -17.64 32.18
C LEU A 369 2.06 -17.13 33.33
N GLN A 370 1.32 -18.02 34.01
CA GLN A 370 0.57 -17.64 35.20
C GLN A 370 1.50 -17.14 36.30
N LEU A 371 2.57 -17.88 36.60
CA LEU A 371 3.57 -17.47 37.59
C LEU A 371 4.21 -16.12 37.21
N LEU A 372 4.58 -15.93 35.94
CA LEU A 372 5.18 -14.67 35.47
C LEU A 372 4.22 -13.47 35.65
N LYS A 373 2.92 -13.68 35.40
CA LYS A 373 1.89 -12.65 35.65
C LYS A 373 1.68 -12.36 37.13
N GLU A 374 1.81 -13.37 37.99
CA GLU A 374 1.75 -13.20 39.46
C GLU A 374 2.99 -12.45 39.98
N THR A 375 4.18 -12.74 39.45
CA THR A 375 5.43 -12.06 39.79
C THR A 375 5.46 -10.61 39.30
N LEU A 376 4.85 -10.32 38.15
CA LEU A 376 4.85 -9.01 37.50
C LEU A 376 3.41 -8.48 37.31
N PRO A 377 2.68 -8.17 38.40
CA PRO A 377 1.24 -7.91 38.36
C PRO A 377 0.86 -6.61 37.61
N ASP A 378 1.75 -5.61 37.61
CA ASP A 378 1.52 -4.33 36.93
C ASP A 378 1.73 -4.38 35.41
N MET A 379 2.27 -5.50 34.90
CA MET A 379 2.61 -5.68 33.50
C MET A 379 1.59 -6.54 32.75
N LYS A 380 1.15 -6.07 31.58
CA LYS A 380 0.27 -6.86 30.71
C LYS A 380 1.09 -7.81 29.84
N ILE A 381 1.01 -9.11 30.14
CA ILE A 381 1.79 -10.15 29.45
C ILE A 381 0.93 -10.94 28.46
N ASN A 382 1.42 -11.13 27.23
CA ASN A 382 0.78 -11.93 26.17
C ASN A 382 -0.67 -11.51 25.87
N CYS A 383 -0.92 -10.20 25.82
CA CYS A 383 -2.25 -9.62 25.61
C CYS A 383 -2.50 -9.17 24.16
N SER A 384 -1.46 -9.05 23.33
CA SER A 384 -1.55 -8.51 21.98
C SER A 384 -0.77 -9.38 20.99
N HIS A 385 -1.50 -10.06 20.09
CA HIS A 385 -0.91 -10.95 19.09
C HIS A 385 -0.36 -10.21 17.86
N PHE A 386 -0.84 -8.99 17.61
CA PHE A 386 -0.54 -8.23 16.41
C PHE A 386 0.16 -6.92 16.76
N THR A 387 1.17 -6.56 15.97
CA THR A 387 1.84 -5.27 16.05
C THR A 387 0.93 -4.15 15.52
N THR A 388 0.99 -2.98 16.15
CA THR A 388 0.33 -1.75 15.69
C THR A 388 1.31 -0.79 15.01
N ILE A 389 2.62 -1.07 15.08
CA ILE A 389 3.70 -0.18 14.66
C ILE A 389 3.57 0.12 13.16
N ALA A 390 3.42 1.42 12.84
CA ALA A 390 3.26 1.96 11.49
C ALA A 390 2.08 1.38 10.68
N ARG A 391 1.12 0.70 11.33
CA ARG A 391 -0.03 0.09 10.64
C ARG A 391 -1.05 1.16 10.23
N PRO A 392 -1.49 1.21 8.95
CA PRO A 392 -2.45 2.21 8.48
C PRO A 392 -3.82 2.13 9.15
N THR A 393 -4.28 0.94 9.49
CA THR A 393 -5.56 0.73 10.18
C THR A 393 -5.32 -0.25 11.32
N VAL A 394 -5.76 0.10 12.54
CA VAL A 394 -5.63 -0.73 13.75
C VAL A 394 -7.02 -1.10 14.26
N GLY A 395 -7.22 -2.37 14.61
CA GLY A 395 -8.46 -2.90 15.18
C GLY A 395 -9.39 -3.61 14.18
N ASN A 396 -10.47 -4.19 14.71
CA ASN A 396 -11.35 -5.10 13.98
C ASN A 396 -12.54 -4.42 13.29
N LYS A 397 -12.69 -3.10 13.43
CA LYS A 397 -13.79 -2.36 12.83
C LYS A 397 -13.51 -2.12 11.35
N LYS A 398 -14.55 -2.21 10.52
CA LYS A 398 -14.54 -1.82 9.10
C LYS A 398 -14.40 -0.29 8.96
N ASN A 399 -13.41 0.31 9.62
CA ASN A 399 -13.19 1.75 9.58
C ASN A 399 -12.59 2.11 8.23
N HIS A 400 -13.22 3.08 7.58
CA HIS A 400 -12.77 3.72 6.33
C HIS A 400 -11.64 4.72 6.62
N GLU A 401 -10.71 4.32 7.47
CA GLU A 401 -9.70 5.19 8.04
C GLU A 401 -8.30 4.71 7.68
N ILE A 402 -7.44 5.68 7.41
CA ILE A 402 -6.01 5.49 7.19
C ILE A 402 -5.27 6.44 8.13
N TRP A 403 -4.57 5.88 9.12
CA TRP A 403 -3.98 6.61 10.26
C TRP A 403 -4.96 7.59 10.93
N GLY A 404 -6.20 7.15 11.16
CA GLY A 404 -7.27 7.96 11.77
C GLY A 404 -7.96 8.95 10.81
N ILE A 405 -7.53 9.04 9.55
CA ILE A 405 -8.14 9.92 8.56
C ILE A 405 -9.28 9.21 7.86
N LYS A 406 -10.50 9.72 8.04
CA LYS A 406 -11.70 9.17 7.38
C LYS A 406 -11.71 9.52 5.89
N CYS A 407 -11.84 8.49 5.04
CA CYS A 407 -11.98 8.67 3.59
C CYS A 407 -13.41 9.07 3.22
N ARG A 408 -13.58 10.22 2.56
CA ARG A 408 -14.86 10.72 2.05
C ARG A 408 -15.28 9.94 0.82
N LEU A 409 -14.38 9.81 -0.15
CA LEU A 409 -14.66 9.14 -1.41
C LEU A 409 -14.37 7.64 -1.28
N SER A 410 -15.37 6.80 -1.56
CA SER A 410 -15.19 5.35 -1.60
C SER A 410 -16.17 4.69 -2.59
N LEU A 411 -15.81 3.50 -3.08
CA LEU A 411 -16.59 2.74 -4.08
C LEU A 411 -17.59 1.75 -3.48
N ARG A 412 -18.01 1.88 -2.22
CA ARG A 412 -19.01 0.94 -1.67
C ARG A 412 -20.41 1.27 -2.17
N SER A 413 -21.20 0.23 -2.44
CA SER A 413 -22.65 0.36 -2.37
C SER A 413 -23.00 0.59 -0.91
N LEU A 414 -23.79 1.63 -0.62
CA LEU A 414 -24.58 1.72 0.60
C LEU A 414 -25.62 0.60 0.55
N SER A 415 -25.21 -0.65 0.75
CA SER A 415 -26.13 -1.68 1.22
C SER A 415 -26.21 -1.48 2.73
N GLY A 416 -27.31 -0.90 3.16
CA GLY A 416 -27.67 -0.70 4.57
C GLY A 416 -27.86 -1.99 5.33
#